data_AF-A0A959FAW7-F1
#
_entry.id   AF-A0A959FAW7-F1
#
_cell.length_a   1.000
_cell.length_b   1.000
_cell.length_c   1.000
_cell.angle_alpha   90.00
_cell.angle_beta   90.00
_cell.angle_gamma   90.00
#
_symmetry.space_group_name_H-M   'P 1'
#
loop_
_entity.id
_entity.type
_entity.pdbx_description
1 polymer ?
#
loop_
_entity_poly.entity_id
_entity_poly.type
_entity_poly.pdbx_seq_one_letter_code
_entity_poly.pdbx_strand_id
1 'polypeptide(L)' 'MASTFKTPGVYIQEIRKFPPSVAAVATAIPAFIGHTQKAKEKEDDDLRNRPRKIRSLLQYEAWYGGPPVEPAGAISV' A
#
# COMPACT_ATOMS: atom_id res chain seq x y z
N MET A 1 25.89 11.55 24.69
CA MET A 1 27.15 10.77 24.58
C MET A 1 28.14 11.63 23.81
N ALA A 2 29.21 12.09 24.47
CA ALA A 2 30.18 13.03 23.91
C ALA A 2 31.06 12.35 22.85
N SER A 3 31.06 12.87 21.63
CA SER A 3 31.95 12.42 20.56
C SER A 3 33.38 12.88 20.85
N THR A 4 34.26 11.94 21.18
CA THR A 4 35.68 12.21 21.46
C THR A 4 36.44 12.47 20.15
N PHE A 5 36.69 13.74 19.82
CA PHE A 5 37.57 14.12 18.71
C PHE A 5 39.02 14.02 19.17
N LYS A 6 39.79 13.09 18.58
CA LYS A 6 41.15 12.74 19.04
C LYS A 6 42.29 13.52 18.39
N THR A 7 42.00 14.44 17.46
CA THR A 7 43.02 15.22 16.76
C THR A 7 42.59 16.68 16.66
N PRO A 8 43.45 17.66 16.99
CA PRO A 8 43.11 19.07 16.88
C PRO A 8 42.83 19.42 15.42
N GLY A 9 41.61 19.86 15.15
CA GLY A 9 41.11 20.15 13.81
C GLY A 9 39.63 20.55 13.85
N VAL A 10 39.16 21.20 12.79
CA VAL A 10 37.75 21.57 12.63
C VAL A 10 37.01 20.38 12.01
N TYR A 11 35.99 19.87 12.69
CA TYR A 11 35.13 18.78 12.19
C TYR A 11 33.73 19.31 11.93
N ILE A 12 33.26 19.18 10.68
CA ILE A 12 31.87 19.48 10.32
C ILE A 12 31.10 18.16 10.37
N GLN A 13 30.18 18.03 11.32
CA GLN A 13 29.24 16.92 11.38
C GLN A 13 27.90 17.36 10.79
N GLU A 14 27.60 16.93 9.57
CA GLU A 14 26.27 17.11 9.00
C GLU A 14 25.31 16.07 9.58
N ILE A 15 24.71 16.38 10.72
CA ILE A 15 23.61 15.59 11.25
C ILE A 15 22.38 15.92 10.38
N ARG A 16 21.99 15.00 9.49
CA ARG A 16 20.73 15.08 8.73
C ARG A 16 19.56 15.00 9.72
N LYS A 17 19.20 16.15 10.30
CA LYS A 17 18.15 16.30 11.31
C LYS A 17 16.83 16.74 10.70
N PHE A 18 16.56 16.31 9.48
CA PHE A 18 15.21 16.36 8.94
C PHE A 18 14.52 15.08 9.39
N PRO A 19 13.60 15.12 10.37
CA PRO A 19 12.58 14.08 10.39
C PRO A 19 11.96 14.08 8.98
N PRO A 20 11.71 12.92 8.35
CA PRO A 20 10.78 12.91 7.23
C PRO A 20 9.45 13.41 7.79
N SER A 21 9.20 14.72 7.70
CA SER A 21 7.92 15.34 8.06
C SER A 21 6.95 15.14 6.91
N VAL A 22 6.88 13.91 6.40
CA VAL A 22 5.72 13.40 5.70
C VAL A 22 4.92 12.72 6.79
N ALA A 23 4.13 13.49 7.52
CA ALA A 23 2.93 12.90 8.09
C ALA A 23 2.24 12.19 6.93
N ALA A 24 1.93 10.90 7.07
CA ALA A 24 1.16 10.18 6.09
C ALA A 24 -0.26 10.78 6.09
N VAL A 25 -0.41 11.93 5.42
CA VAL A 25 -1.71 12.55 5.22
C VAL A 25 -2.38 11.66 4.18
N ALA A 26 -3.49 11.02 4.56
CA ALA A 26 -4.30 10.20 3.68
C ALA A 26 -5.05 11.10 2.67
N THR A 27 -4.33 11.84 1.83
CA THR A 27 -4.91 12.75 0.82
C THR A 27 -5.37 12.01 -0.43
N ALA A 28 -5.06 10.71 -0.55
CA ALA A 28 -5.50 9.86 -1.65
C ALA A 28 -5.99 8.51 -1.11
N ILE A 29 -7.27 8.41 -0.79
CA ILE A 29 -7.94 7.13 -0.61
C ILE A 29 -8.46 6.72 -1.99
N PRO A 30 -7.84 5.76 -2.69
CA PRO A 30 -8.31 5.32 -3.99
C PRO A 30 -9.63 4.56 -3.85
N ALA A 31 -10.50 4.72 -4.84
CA ALA A 31 -11.69 3.91 -5.03
C ALA A 31 -11.57 3.20 -6.39
N PHE A 32 -11.76 1.89 -6.38
CA PHE A 32 -11.72 1.06 -7.59
C PHE A 32 -13.15 0.67 -7.95
N ILE A 33 -13.55 0.92 -9.19
CA ILE A 33 -14.86 0.55 -9.73
C ILE A 33 -14.59 -0.37 -10.92
N GLY A 34 -15.12 -1.59 -10.87
CA GLY A 34 -14.89 -2.59 -11.90
C GLY A 34 -15.58 -3.91 -11.58
N HIS A 35 -15.36 -4.89 -12.46
CA HIS A 35 -15.88 -6.23 -12.27
C HIS A 35 -14.97 -7.04 -11.36
N THR A 36 -15.57 -7.68 -10.35
CA THR A 36 -14.88 -8.60 -9.44
C THR A 36 -15.32 -10.02 -9.72
N GLN A 37 -14.48 -11.01 -9.36
CA GLN A 37 -14.80 -12.42 -9.58
C GLN A 37 -15.99 -12.86 -8.71
N LYS A 38 -16.06 -12.34 -7.47
CA LYS A 38 -17.14 -12.57 -6.51
C LYS A 38 -17.44 -11.29 -5.73
N ALA A 39 -18.52 -11.28 -4.96
CA ALA A 39 -18.91 -10.17 -4.09
C ALA A 39 -19.54 -10.73 -2.79
N LYS A 40 -18.74 -11.43 -1.99
CA LYS A 40 -19.21 -12.15 -0.78
C LYS A 40 -18.42 -11.73 0.46
N GLU A 41 -19.11 -11.25 1.49
CA GLU A 41 -18.53 -11.11 2.84
C GLU A 41 -18.98 -12.25 3.76
N LYS A 42 -20.29 -12.48 3.86
CA LYS A 42 -20.90 -13.57 4.63
C LYS A 42 -21.81 -14.42 3.76
N GLU A 43 -22.75 -13.77 3.09
CA GLU A 43 -23.66 -14.37 2.12
C GLU A 43 -23.24 -13.99 0.69
N ASP A 44 -23.61 -14.83 -0.28
CA ASP A 44 -23.36 -14.53 -1.69
C ASP A 44 -24.07 -13.23 -2.12
N ASP A 45 -23.37 -12.39 -2.89
CA ASP A 45 -23.86 -11.10 -3.44
C ASP A 45 -24.09 -9.95 -2.44
N ASP A 46 -23.73 -10.13 -1.15
CA ASP A 46 -23.91 -9.10 -0.10
C ASP A 46 -23.10 -7.80 -0.34
N LEU A 47 -21.98 -7.91 -1.07
CA LEU A 47 -21.12 -6.77 -1.39
C LEU A 47 -21.46 -6.09 -2.72
N ARG A 48 -22.51 -6.51 -3.43
CA ARG A 48 -22.87 -5.94 -4.72
C ARG A 48 -23.37 -4.50 -4.56
N ASN A 49 -22.83 -3.58 -5.37
CA ASN A 49 -23.14 -2.15 -5.34
C ASN A 49 -22.95 -1.47 -3.97
N ARG A 50 -22.16 -2.07 -3.06
CA ARG A 50 -21.86 -1.49 -1.75
C ARG A 50 -20.37 -1.16 -1.64
N PRO A 51 -20.00 0.12 -1.45
CA PRO A 51 -18.60 0.49 -1.29
C PRO A 51 -18.07 -0.08 0.03
N ARG A 52 -16.98 -0.86 -0.05
CA ARG A 52 -16.33 -1.47 1.11
C ARG A 52 -14.89 -0.97 1.22
N LYS A 53 -14.51 -0.55 2.43
CA LYS A 53 -13.12 -0.16 2.71
C LYS A 53 -12.25 -1.41 2.79
N ILE A 54 -11.22 -1.44 1.96
CA ILE A 54 -10.22 -2.51 1.93
C ILE A 54 -8.93 -2.00 2.58
N ARG A 55 -8.35 -2.80 3.48
CA ARG A 55 -7.11 -2.48 4.19
C ARG A 55 -5.91 -3.29 3.72
N SER A 56 -6.14 -4.44 3.10
CA SER A 56 -5.08 -5.33 2.63
C SER A 56 -5.52 -6.10 1.39
N LEU A 57 -4.55 -6.60 0.62
CA LEU A 57 -4.81 -7.45 -0.54
C LEU A 57 -5.51 -8.77 -0.14
N LEU A 58 -5.13 -9.37 0.99
CA LEU A 58 -5.80 -10.58 1.49
C LEU A 58 -7.30 -10.36 1.73
N GLN A 59 -7.67 -9.17 2.22
CA GLN A 59 -9.07 -8.81 2.40
C GLN A 59 -9.80 -8.63 1.06
N TYR A 60 -9.12 -8.06 0.05
CA TYR A 60 -9.65 -8.01 -1.30
C TYR A 60 -9.88 -9.42 -1.87
N GLU A 61 -8.89 -10.31 -1.77
CA GLU A 61 -8.98 -11.68 -2.30
C GLU A 61 -10.09 -12.51 -1.61
N ALA A 62 -10.24 -12.34 -0.29
CA ALA A 62 -11.30 -13.00 0.48
C ALA A 62 -12.70 -12.60 -0.03
N TRP A 63 -12.92 -11.31 -0.29
CA TRP A 63 -14.24 -10.77 -0.65
C TRP A 63 -14.54 -10.76 -2.15
N TYR A 64 -13.54 -10.42 -2.96
CA TYR A 64 -13.67 -10.12 -4.38
C TYR A 64 -13.00 -11.14 -5.30
N GLY A 65 -12.12 -11.99 -4.75
CA GLY A 65 -11.44 -13.06 -5.48
C GLY A 65 -10.10 -12.66 -6.09
N GLY A 66 -9.60 -13.50 -6.98
CA GLY A 66 -8.29 -13.33 -7.61
C GLY A 66 -8.34 -12.60 -8.95
N PRO A 67 -7.18 -12.42 -9.59
CA PRO A 67 -7.12 -11.92 -10.95
C PRO A 67 -7.83 -12.87 -11.93
N PRO A 68 -8.30 -12.37 -13.08
CA PRO A 68 -8.78 -13.22 -14.15
C PRO A 68 -7.66 -14.18 -14.57
N VAL A 69 -8.00 -15.44 -14.81
CA VAL A 69 -7.07 -16.41 -15.36
C VAL A 69 -6.82 -16.01 -16.81
N GLU A 70 -5.61 -15.54 -17.12
CA GLU A 70 -5.21 -15.32 -18.50
C GLU A 70 -5.13 -16.67 -19.22
N PRO A 71 -5.78 -16.82 -20.39
CA PRO A 71 -5.57 -18.00 -21.21
C PRO A 71 -4.09 -18.03 -21.63
N ALA A 72 -3.46 -19.20 -21.54
CA ALA A 72 -2.01 -19.44 -21.69
C ALA A 72 -1.37 -19.06 -23.04
N GLY A 73 -2.04 -18.26 -23.88
CA GLY A 73 -1.54 -17.74 -25.16
C GLY A 73 -1.60 -16.22 -25.30
N ALA A 74 -2.02 -15.47 -24.28
CA ALA A 74 -2.11 -14.01 -24.33
C ALA A 74 -0.80 -13.33 -23.88
N ILE A 75 0.34 -13.68 -24.51
CA ILE A 75 1.54 -12.86 -24.41
C ILE A 75 1.39 -11.74 -25.44
N SER A 76 0.93 -10.56 -25.01
CA SER A 76 1.05 -9.34 -25.82
C SER A 76 2.33 -8.62 -25.46
N VAL A 77 3.22 -8.54 -26.45
CA VAL A 77 4.40 -7.67 -26.56
C VAL A 77 4.06 -6.21 -26.24
#